data_AF-A0A5B7E3L9-F1
#
_entry.id   AF-A0A5B7E3L9-F1
#
_cell.length_a   1.000
_cell.length_b   1.000
_cell.length_c   1.000
_cell.angle_alpha   90.00
_cell.angle_beta   90.00
_cell.angle_gamma   90.00
#
_symmetry.space_group_name_H-M   'P 1'
#
loop_
_entity.id
_entity.type
_entity.pdbx_description
1 polymer ?
#
loop_
_entity_poly.entity_id
_entity_poly.type
_entity_poly.pdbx_seq_one_letter_code
_entity_poly.pdbx_strand_id
1 'polypeptide(L)' 'MLVIVVVCSDVCGTCSHVVARHVHTFWLEDDYQQYEMSCLLCGEAEDSRSCLPHDPRLEAALF' A
#
# COMPACT_ATOMS: atom_id res chain seq x y z
N MET A 1 -5.70 16.50 5.70
CA MET A 1 -4.95 15.27 5.40
C MET A 1 -5.90 14.30 4.72
N LEU A 2 -5.62 13.90 3.48
CA LEU A 2 -6.48 13.00 2.72
C LEU A 2 -5.92 11.58 2.86
N VAL A 3 -6.76 10.66 3.33
CA VAL A 3 -6.45 9.24 3.49
C VAL A 3 -7.44 8.46 2.64
N ILE A 4 -6.92 7.60 1.76
CA ILE A 4 -7.69 6.71 0.90
C ILE A 4 -7.57 5.31 1.47
N VAL A 5 -8.70 4.66 1.71
CA VAL A 5 -8.74 3.26 2.17
C VAL A 5 -9.51 2.44 1.14
N VAL A 6 -8.86 1.41 0.61
CA VAL A 6 -9.47 0.43 -0.30
C VAL A 6 -9.60 -0.89 0.45
N VAL A 7 -10.79 -1.48 0.41
CA VAL A 7 -11.07 -2.76 1.05
C VAL A 7 -11.60 -3.73 0.00
N CYS A 8 -10.97 -4.89 -0.10
CA CYS A 8 -11.38 -6.01 -0.95
C CYS A 8 -11.49 -7.28 -0.10
N SER A 9 -12.30 -8.23 -0.55
CA SER A 9 -12.48 -9.53 0.11
C SER A 9 -12.01 -10.63 -0.81
N ASP A 10 -11.09 -11.46 -0.34
CA ASP A 10 -10.68 -12.67 -1.04
C ASP A 10 -11.74 -13.75 -0.80
N VAL A 11 -12.41 -14.17 -1.87
CA VAL A 11 -13.52 -15.13 -1.82
C VAL A 11 -13.08 -16.46 -2.41
N CYS A 12 -13.39 -17.56 -1.72
CA CYS A 12 -13.13 -18.90 -2.23
C CYS A 12 -14.00 -19.19 -3.46
N GLY A 13 -13.39 -19.54 -4.60
CA GLY A 13 -14.12 -19.80 -5.84
C GLY A 13 -15.06 -21.02 -5.80
N THR A 14 -14.93 -21.91 -4.80
CA THR A 14 -15.71 -23.16 -4.72
C THR A 14 -16.99 -23.02 -3.91
N CYS A 15 -16.94 -22.37 -2.74
CA CYS A 15 -18.06 -22.26 -1.81
C CYS A 15 -18.38 -20.81 -1.40
N SER A 16 -17.72 -19.84 -2.03
CA SER A 16 -18.00 -18.40 -1.89
C SER A 16 -17.88 -17.84 -0.47
N HIS A 17 -17.19 -18.52 0.44
CA HIS A 17 -16.85 -17.95 1.74
C HIS A 17 -15.72 -16.93 1.61
N VAL A 18 -15.70 -15.94 2.50
CA VAL A 18 -14.62 -14.95 2.59
C VAL A 18 -13.43 -15.61 3.30
N VAL A 19 -12.31 -15.70 2.60
CA VAL A 19 -11.06 -16.30 3.09
C VAL A 19 -10.23 -15.26 3.84
N ALA A 20 -10.13 -14.05 3.27
CA ALA A 20 -9.42 -12.95 3.89
C ALA A 20 -10.02 -11.61 3.48
N ARG A 21 -9.67 -10.58 4.22
CA ARG A 21 -9.98 -9.19 3.88
C ARG A 21 -8.68 -8.46 3.61
N HIS A 22 -8.59 -7.88 2.43
CA HIS A 22 -7.45 -7.12 1.95
C HIS A 22 -7.75 -5.63 2.17
N VAL A 23 -6.92 -4.97 2.96
CA VAL A 23 -7.01 -3.53 3.23
C VAL A 23 -5.76 -2.87 2.69
N HIS A 24 -5.94 -1.88 1.83
CA HIS A 24 -4.86 -1.06 1.30
C HIS A 24 -5.15 0.41 1.63
N THR A 25 -4.24 1.04 2.36
CA THR A 25 -4.33 2.42 2.81
C THR A 25 -3.29 3.25 2.08
N PHE A 26 -3.68 4.44 1.63
CA PHE A 26 -2.81 5.39 0.97
C PHE A 26 -3.04 6.78 1.55
N TRP A 27 -1.96 7.52 1.82
CA TRP A 27 -2.05 8.92 2.22
C TRP A 27 -0.84 9.72 1.76
N LEU A 28 -0.99 11.04 1.75
CA LEU A 28 0.09 11.97 1.47
C LEU A 28 0.55 12.62 2.76
N GLU A 29 1.86 12.60 3.01
CA GLU A 29 2.51 13.21 4.16
C GLU A 29 3.83 13.85 3.72
N ASP A 30 4.00 15.15 3.98
CA ASP A 30 5.26 15.90 3.79
C ASP A 30 6.00 15.64 2.46
N ASP A 31 5.28 15.70 1.33
CA ASP A 31 5.78 15.40 -0.03
C ASP A 31 6.14 13.93 -0.30
N TYR A 32 5.64 13.01 0.52
CA TYR A 32 5.70 11.58 0.31
C TYR A 32 4.31 10.96 0.17
N GLN A 33 4.25 9.95 -0.69
CA GLN A 33 3.18 8.99 -0.84
C GLN A 33 3.45 7.83 0.10
N GLN A 34 2.52 7.58 1.01
CA GLN A 34 2.59 6.49 1.97
C GLN A 34 1.61 5.41 1.56
N TYR A 35 2.05 4.15 1.64
CA TYR A 35 1.28 2.97 1.28
C TYR A 35 1.37 1.95 2.39
N GLU A 36 0.22 1.43 2.83
CA GLU A 36 0.14 0.33 3.78
C GLU A 36 -0.83 -0.73 3.23
N MET A 37 -0.47 -2.00 3.35
CA MET A 37 -1.29 -3.13 2.97
C MET A 37 -1.36 -4.11 4.13
N SER A 38 -2.57 -4.55 4.49
CA SER A 38 -2.79 -5.63 5.47
C SER A 38 -3.82 -6.62 4.92
N CYS A 39 -3.41 -7.87 4.76
CA CYS A 39 -4.25 -8.98 4.38
C CYS A 39 -3.76 -10.29 5.02
N LEU A 40 -4.69 -11.09 5.57
CA LEU A 40 -4.35 -12.40 6.14
C LEU A 40 -3.72 -13.37 5.12
N LEU A 41 -4.05 -13.24 3.83
CA LEU A 41 -3.50 -14.07 2.75
C LEU A 41 -2.28 -13.44 2.07
N CYS A 42 -2.31 -12.14 1.76
CA CYS A 42 -1.22 -11.47 1.04
C CYS A 42 -0.06 -11.05 1.95
N GLY A 43 -0.29 -10.99 3.26
CA GLY A 43 0.65 -10.49 4.25
C GLY A 43 0.44 -9.01 4.56
N GLU A 44 1.43 -8.45 5.27
CA GLU A 44 1.47 -7.05 5.66
C GLU A 44 2.69 -6.38 5.01
N ALA A 45 2.51 -5.17 4.50
CA ALA A 45 3.58 -4.40 3.87
C ALA A 45 3.36 -2.90 4.03
N GLU A 46 4.45 -2.15 4.10
CA GLU A 46 4.48 -0.69 4.11
C GLU A 46 5.53 -0.21 3.09
N ASP A 47 5.21 0.84 2.33
CA ASP A 47 6.17 1.52 1.44
C ASP A 47 5.96 3.04 1.46
N SER A 48 7.03 3.78 1.17
CA SER A 48 7.02 5.24 1.07
C SER A 48 7.73 5.69 -0.21
N ARG A 49 7.12 6.61 -0.95
CA ARG A 49 7.62 7.11 -2.24
C ARG A 49 7.58 8.61 -2.27
N SER A 50 8.61 9.29 -2.79
CA SER A 50 8.52 10.73 -2.95
C SER A 50 7.45 11.12 -3.98
N CYS A 51 6.80 12.27 -3.75
CA CYS A 51 5.94 12.94 -4.72
C CYS A 51 6.75 13.75 -5.75
N LEU A 52 8.06 13.90 -5.53
CA LEU A 52 8.93 14.70 -6.37
C LEU A 52 9.25 13.98 -7.68
N PRO A 53 9.37 14.70 -8.81
CA PRO A 53 9.77 14.12 -10.09
C PRO A 53 11.21 13.59 -10.07
N HIS A 54 12.02 14.04 -9.11
CA HIS A 54 13.37 13.56 -8.86
C HIS A 54 13.47 13.19 -7.39
N ASP A 55 13.60 11.89 -7.09
CA ASP A 55 13.67 11.41 -5.72
C ASP A 55 15.11 11.58 -5.21
N PRO A 56 15.37 12.50 -4.26
CA PRO A 56 16.72 12.75 -3.76
C PRO A 56 17.33 11.53 -3.04
N ARG A 57 16.53 10.51 -2.67
CA ARG A 57 17.01 9.25 -2.09
C ARG A 57 17.47 8.25 -3.16
N LEU A 58 16.96 8.36 -4.40
CA LEU A 58 17.41 7.53 -5.53
C LEU A 58 18.64 8.10 -6.23
N GLU A 59 18.92 9.40 -6.08
CA GLU A 59 20.18 10.01 -6.55
C GLU A 59 21.41 9.58 -5.75
N ALA A 60 21.23 9.13 -4.50
CA ALA A 60 22.32 8.78 -3.59
C ALA A 60 23.05 7.45 -3.93
N ALA A 61 22.70 6.78 -5.04
CA ALA A 61 23.25 5.48 -5.43
C ALA A 61 24.14 5.54 -6.69
N LEU A 62 24.94 6.61 -6.86
CA LEU A 62 25.90 6.75 -7.96
C LEU A 62 27.32 7.13 -7.51
N PHE A 63 27.83 6.61 -6.39
CA PHE A 63 29.27 6.62 -6.11
C PHE A 63 29.69 5.37 -5.32
#